data_AF-A0A4Z0PF01-F1
#
_entry.id   AF-A0A4Z0PF01-F1
#
_cell.length_a   1.000
_cell.length_b   1.000
_cell.length_c   1.000
_cell.angle_alpha   90.00
_cell.angle_beta   90.00
_cell.angle_gamma   90.00
#
_symmetry.space_group_name_H-M   'P 1'
#
loop_
_entity.id
_entity.type
_entity.pdbx_description
1 polymer ?
#
loop_
_entity_poly.entity_id
_entity_poly.type
_entity_poly.pdbx_seq_one_letter_code
_entity_poly.pdbx_strand_id
1 'polypeptide(L)'
;MPRRARSRNTLVFRVRAWFGLQQDELALYLGVSKATVQAMESQRFRIGPAVSEPLFLLLAQLPPAVPATAETMAMPLPLPPTELPPDSAAPEAAELDFRRRVCLYQAVGLQAQADKLALQAAIQVRWAQALPALLAAYPAPTEAALAADPDAGGHHTWLIGWLTRHARLLPTADITRWHLLQARLAARRAEAASLAAALAADTPHDLPH
;
A
#
# COMPACT_ATOMS: atom_id res chain seq x y z
N MET A 1 -34.15 13.51 -17.73
CA MET A 1 -34.25 12.40 -18.69
C MET A 1 -33.39 11.23 -18.20
N PRO A 2 -33.97 10.06 -17.92
CA PRO A 2 -33.19 8.89 -17.52
C PRO A 2 -32.31 8.44 -18.69
N ARG A 3 -30.98 8.43 -18.49
CA ARG A 3 -30.05 7.81 -19.43
C ARG A 3 -30.39 6.31 -19.50
N ARG A 4 -30.86 5.83 -20.65
CA ARG A 4 -31.00 4.39 -20.90
C ARG A 4 -29.66 3.72 -20.61
N ALA A 5 -29.67 2.71 -19.74
CA ALA A 5 -28.54 1.84 -19.55
C ALA A 5 -28.16 1.26 -20.93
N ARG A 6 -26.95 1.60 -21.42
CA ARG A 6 -26.40 1.01 -22.65
C ARG A 6 -26.41 -0.51 -22.48
N SER A 7 -26.98 -1.23 -23.44
CA SER A 7 -27.00 -2.70 -23.40
C SER A 7 -25.55 -3.20 -23.41
N ARG A 8 -25.08 -3.66 -22.25
CA ARG A 8 -23.76 -4.30 -22.05
C ARG A 8 -23.70 -5.71 -22.66
N ASN A 9 -24.54 -5.99 -23.66
CA ASN A 9 -24.79 -7.34 -24.15
C ASN A 9 -24.66 -7.47 -25.66
N THR A 10 -23.98 -6.52 -26.33
CA THR A 10 -23.61 -6.72 -27.73
C THR A 10 -22.40 -7.64 -27.81
N LEU A 11 -22.39 -8.54 -28.81
CA LEU A 11 -21.29 -9.47 -29.04
C LEU A 11 -19.94 -8.74 -29.18
N VAL A 12 -19.94 -7.59 -29.85
CA VAL A 12 -18.76 -6.72 -30.02
C VAL A 12 -18.23 -6.22 -28.67
N PHE A 13 -19.12 -5.79 -27.77
CA PHE A 13 -18.72 -5.40 -26.41
C PHE A 13 -18.15 -6.58 -25.62
N ARG A 14 -18.74 -7.78 -25.77
CA ARG A 14 -18.27 -9.00 -25.09
C ARG A 14 -16.88 -9.43 -25.57
N VAL A 15 -16.63 -9.43 -26.88
CA VAL A 15 -15.31 -9.64 -27.48
C VAL A 15 -14.31 -8.66 -26.88
N ARG A 16 -14.65 -7.37 -26.92
CA ARG A 16 -13.78 -6.31 -26.42
C ARG A 16 -13.45 -6.47 -24.94
N ALA A 17 -14.45 -6.78 -24.12
CA ALA A 17 -14.26 -6.99 -22.68
C ALA A 17 -13.42 -8.24 -22.37
N TRP A 18 -13.60 -9.33 -23.12
CA TRP A 18 -12.85 -10.57 -22.93
C TRP A 18 -11.37 -10.43 -23.28
N PHE A 19 -11.06 -9.77 -24.39
CA PHE A 19 -9.69 -9.56 -24.84
C PHE A 19 -9.03 -8.29 -24.27
N GLY A 20 -9.74 -7.51 -23.45
CA GLY A 20 -9.23 -6.25 -22.90
C GLY A 20 -9.00 -5.15 -23.95
N LEU A 21 -9.62 -5.25 -25.13
CA LEU A 21 -9.40 -4.32 -26.24
C LEU A 21 -10.05 -2.96 -25.99
N GLN A 22 -9.46 -1.90 -26.53
CA GLN A 22 -10.10 -0.60 -26.72
C GLN A 22 -10.89 -0.58 -28.04
N GLN A 23 -11.82 0.37 -28.18
CA GLN A 23 -12.59 0.52 -29.44
C GLN A 23 -11.67 0.80 -30.64
N ASP A 24 -10.56 1.51 -30.42
CA ASP A 24 -9.60 1.89 -31.45
C ASP A 24 -8.78 0.69 -31.92
N GLU A 25 -8.40 -0.19 -30.99
CA GLU A 25 -7.66 -1.42 -31.27
C GLU A 25 -8.55 -2.43 -32.01
N LEU A 26 -9.81 -2.55 -31.60
CA LEU A 26 -10.78 -3.39 -32.31
C LEU A 26 -11.08 -2.83 -33.70
N ALA A 27 -11.15 -1.51 -33.86
CA ALA A 27 -11.34 -0.86 -35.15
C ALA A 27 -10.17 -1.16 -36.09
N LEU A 28 -8.93 -1.06 -35.58
CA LEU A 28 -7.71 -1.39 -36.32
C LEU A 28 -7.68 -2.86 -36.74
N TYR A 29 -8.01 -3.79 -35.83
CA TYR A 29 -8.08 -5.22 -36.13
C TYR A 29 -9.12 -5.55 -37.21
N LEU A 30 -10.29 -4.90 -37.16
CA LEU A 30 -11.39 -5.12 -38.10
C LEU A 30 -11.25 -4.33 -39.41
N GLY A 31 -10.24 -3.46 -39.54
CA GLY A 31 -10.06 -2.59 -40.71
C GLY A 31 -11.19 -1.54 -40.88
N VAL A 32 -11.80 -1.08 -39.79
CA VAL A 32 -12.89 -0.09 -39.79
C VAL A 32 -12.57 1.13 -38.92
N SER A 33 -13.43 2.15 -38.94
CA SER A 33 -13.29 3.30 -38.06
C SER A 33 -13.77 3.00 -36.63
N LYS A 34 -13.23 3.72 -35.63
CA LYS A 34 -13.75 3.72 -34.25
C LYS A 34 -15.25 4.00 -34.18
N ALA A 35 -15.73 4.96 -34.99
CA ALA A 35 -17.14 5.32 -35.05
C ALA A 35 -18.00 4.15 -35.55
N THR A 36 -17.48 3.33 -36.46
CA THR A 36 -18.13 2.09 -36.93
C THR A 36 -18.24 1.08 -35.79
N VAL A 37 -17.17 0.85 -35.02
CA VAL A 37 -17.20 -0.03 -33.84
C VAL A 37 -18.20 0.47 -32.79
N GLN A 38 -18.23 1.77 -32.50
CA GLN A 38 -19.20 2.37 -31.60
C GLN A 38 -20.64 2.20 -32.11
N ALA A 39 -20.87 2.33 -33.41
CA ALA A 39 -22.16 2.11 -34.04
C ALA A 39 -22.59 0.63 -33.97
N MET A 40 -21.65 -0.31 -34.12
CA MET A 40 -21.89 -1.75 -33.93
C MET A 40 -22.23 -2.08 -32.46
N GLU A 41 -21.49 -1.55 -31.49
CA GLU A 41 -21.80 -1.69 -30.06
C GLU A 41 -23.15 -1.08 -29.69
N SER A 42 -23.61 -0.07 -30.43
CA SER A 42 -24.91 0.57 -30.26
C SER A 42 -26.04 -0.09 -31.05
N GLN A 43 -25.78 -1.21 -31.74
CA GLN A 43 -26.72 -1.90 -32.66
C GLN A 43 -27.27 -1.01 -33.80
N ARG A 44 -26.57 0.07 -34.15
CA ARG A 44 -26.96 1.02 -35.20
C ARG A 44 -26.32 0.72 -36.56
N PHE A 45 -25.49 -0.31 -36.63
CA PHE A 45 -24.74 -0.67 -37.83
C PHE A 45 -24.94 -2.16 -38.15
N ARG A 46 -25.20 -2.48 -39.42
CA ARG A 46 -25.25 -3.87 -39.90
C ARG A 46 -23.83 -4.34 -40.24
N ILE A 47 -23.44 -5.46 -39.65
CA ILE A 47 -22.10 -6.05 -39.86
C ILE A 47 -22.05 -6.64 -41.27
N GLY A 48 -21.16 -6.12 -42.11
CA GLY A 48 -20.91 -6.64 -43.46
C GLY A 48 -19.93 -7.82 -43.45
N PRO A 49 -19.84 -8.58 -44.56
CA PRO A 49 -19.03 -9.79 -44.66
C PRO A 49 -17.54 -9.57 -44.33
N ALA A 50 -16.97 -8.44 -44.78
CA ALA A 50 -15.57 -8.08 -44.54
C ALA A 50 -15.24 -7.84 -43.06
N VAL A 51 -16.24 -7.49 -42.24
CA VAL A 51 -16.07 -7.27 -40.78
C VAL A 51 -16.46 -8.54 -40.00
N SER A 52 -17.41 -9.32 -40.52
CA SER A 52 -17.89 -10.52 -39.82
C SER A 52 -16.86 -11.63 -39.74
N GLU A 53 -16.03 -11.81 -40.76
CA GLU A 53 -15.01 -12.86 -40.79
C GLU A 53 -13.94 -12.70 -39.68
N PRO A 54 -13.23 -11.56 -39.58
CA PRO A 54 -12.27 -11.35 -38.48
C PRO A 54 -12.96 -11.30 -37.11
N LEU A 55 -14.17 -10.75 -37.02
CA LEU A 55 -14.93 -10.74 -35.78
C LEU A 55 -15.30 -12.17 -35.34
N PHE A 56 -15.61 -13.07 -36.28
CA PHE A 56 -15.95 -14.45 -35.99
C PHE A 56 -14.77 -15.24 -35.40
N LEU A 57 -13.54 -14.96 -35.86
CA LEU A 57 -12.33 -15.56 -35.27
C LEU A 57 -12.18 -15.22 -33.79
N LEU A 58 -12.42 -13.95 -33.42
CA LEU A 58 -12.42 -13.55 -32.00
C LEU A 58 -13.61 -14.14 -31.23
N LEU A 59 -14.78 -14.26 -31.87
CA LEU A 59 -15.97 -14.87 -31.26
C LEU A 59 -15.78 -16.36 -30.94
N ALA A 60 -15.08 -17.10 -31.80
CA ALA A 60 -14.81 -18.52 -31.59
C ALA A 60 -13.93 -18.80 -30.37
N GLN A 61 -13.16 -17.82 -29.89
CA GLN A 61 -12.26 -17.91 -28.75
C GLN A 61 -12.91 -17.46 -27.42
N LEU A 62 -14.14 -16.95 -27.47
CA LEU A 62 -14.88 -16.61 -26.26
C LEU A 62 -15.45 -17.87 -25.61
N PRO A 63 -15.48 -17.96 -24.26
CA PRO A 63 -16.21 -19.01 -23.59
C PRO A 63 -17.69 -18.98 -23.98
N PRO A 64 -18.39 -20.13 -23.95
CA PRO A 64 -19.81 -20.17 -24.28
C PRO A 64 -20.58 -19.14 -23.45
N ALA A 65 -21.52 -18.44 -24.10
CA ALA A 65 -22.39 -17.51 -23.38
C ALA A 65 -23.23 -18.31 -22.39
N VAL A 66 -23.00 -18.12 -21.09
CA VAL A 66 -23.92 -18.62 -20.08
C VAL A 66 -25.24 -17.87 -20.30
N PRO A 67 -26.38 -18.55 -20.54
CA PRO A 67 -27.64 -17.88 -20.77
C PRO A 67 -27.97 -17.04 -19.54
N ALA A 68 -28.21 -15.74 -19.74
CA ALA A 68 -28.59 -14.84 -18.67
C ALA A 68 -29.99 -15.23 -18.19
N THR A 69 -30.07 -16.02 -17.11
CA THR A 69 -31.30 -16.16 -16.34
C THR A 69 -31.49 -14.89 -15.49
N ALA A 70 -32.71 -14.63 -15.03
CA ALA A 70 -33.01 -13.51 -14.15
C ALA A 70 -32.12 -13.49 -12.89
N GLU A 71 -31.62 -14.66 -12.47
CA GLU A 71 -30.66 -14.84 -11.39
C GLU A 71 -29.22 -14.42 -11.76
N THR A 72 -28.79 -14.59 -13.02
CA THR A 72 -27.45 -14.18 -13.47
C THR A 72 -27.32 -12.66 -13.66
N MET A 73 -28.42 -11.95 -13.93
CA MET A 73 -28.42 -10.48 -14.04
C MET A 73 -28.20 -9.77 -12.69
N ALA A 74 -28.42 -10.48 -11.58
CA ALA A 74 -28.15 -10.00 -10.22
C ALA A 74 -26.77 -10.44 -9.69
N MET A 75 -26.03 -11.27 -10.43
CA MET A 75 -24.70 -11.70 -9.99
C MET A 75 -23.67 -10.58 -10.14
N PRO A 76 -22.84 -10.34 -9.11
CA PRO A 76 -21.67 -9.48 -9.24
C PRO A 76 -20.78 -9.97 -10.39
N LEU A 77 -20.13 -9.04 -11.10
CA LEU A 77 -19.08 -9.39 -12.06
C LEU A 77 -18.08 -10.36 -11.40
N PRO A 78 -17.58 -11.37 -12.13
CA PRO A 78 -16.55 -12.25 -11.60
C PRO A 78 -15.38 -11.41 -11.10
N LEU A 79 -14.94 -11.70 -9.88
CA LEU A 79 -13.80 -11.03 -9.26
C LEU A 79 -12.57 -11.21 -10.17
N PRO A 80 -11.71 -10.18 -10.29
CA PRO A 80 -10.49 -10.30 -11.07
C PRO A 80 -9.67 -11.48 -10.54
N PRO A 81 -9.00 -12.24 -11.42
CA PRO A 81 -8.16 -13.35 -10.99
C PRO A 81 -7.05 -12.84 -10.05
N THR A 82 -6.87 -13.53 -8.93
CA THR A 82 -5.85 -13.22 -7.91
C THR A 82 -4.50 -13.88 -8.22
N GLU A 83 -4.48 -14.82 -9.16
CA GLU A 83 -3.31 -15.61 -9.52
C GLU A 83 -2.94 -15.36 -10.99
N LEU A 84 -1.64 -15.38 -11.28
CA LEU A 84 -1.13 -15.35 -12.64
C LEU A 84 -1.47 -16.69 -13.35
N PRO A 85 -1.66 -16.69 -14.67
CA PRO A 85 -1.81 -17.92 -15.44
C PRO A 85 -0.65 -18.90 -15.15
N PRO A 86 -0.91 -20.22 -15.11
CA PRO A 86 0.11 -21.21 -14.78
C PRO A 86 1.30 -21.22 -15.75
N ASP A 87 1.09 -20.83 -17.01
CA ASP A 87 2.13 -20.75 -18.04
C ASP A 87 2.85 -19.39 -18.08
N SER A 88 2.64 -18.54 -17.08
CA SER A 88 3.35 -17.27 -16.98
C SER A 88 4.85 -17.54 -16.78
N ALA A 89 5.69 -16.73 -17.43
CA ALA A 89 7.12 -16.80 -17.22
C ALA A 89 7.45 -16.68 -15.73
N ALA A 90 8.36 -17.54 -15.25
CA ALA A 90 8.85 -17.47 -13.89
C ALA A 90 9.45 -16.08 -13.61
N PRO A 91 9.26 -15.53 -12.39
CA PRO A 91 9.85 -14.25 -12.02
C PRO A 91 11.37 -14.34 -12.02
N GLU A 92 12.05 -13.26 -12.41
CA GLU A 92 13.51 -13.22 -12.42
C GLU A 92 14.07 -13.24 -10.99
N ALA A 93 14.76 -14.33 -10.62
CA ALA A 93 15.32 -14.53 -9.29
C ALA A 93 16.26 -13.38 -8.85
N ALA A 94 17.04 -12.81 -9.77
CA ALA A 94 17.95 -11.71 -9.46
C ALA A 94 17.20 -10.43 -9.03
N GLU A 95 16.10 -10.10 -9.72
CA GLU A 95 15.26 -8.93 -9.37
C GLU A 95 14.53 -9.17 -8.04
N LEU A 96 14.03 -10.39 -7.80
CA LEU A 96 13.41 -10.75 -6.51
C LEU A 96 14.40 -10.62 -5.34
N ASP A 97 15.64 -11.10 -5.49
CA ASP A 97 16.68 -10.95 -4.46
C ASP A 97 17.10 -9.49 -4.26
N PHE A 98 17.21 -8.71 -5.33
CA PHE A 98 17.45 -7.28 -5.24
C PHE A 98 16.35 -6.58 -4.42
N ARG A 99 15.07 -6.82 -4.73
CA ARG A 99 13.94 -6.25 -3.99
C ARG A 99 13.92 -6.68 -2.53
N ARG A 100 14.23 -7.95 -2.25
CA ARG A 100 14.36 -8.47 -0.89
C ARG A 100 15.40 -7.68 -0.09
N ARG A 101 16.60 -7.48 -0.65
CA ARG A 101 17.68 -6.71 0.00
C ARG A 101 17.29 -5.26 0.23
N VAL A 102 16.61 -4.62 -0.72
CA VAL A 102 16.07 -3.26 -0.56
C VAL A 102 15.09 -3.18 0.61
N CYS A 103 14.16 -4.13 0.73
CA CYS A 103 13.21 -4.17 1.85
C CYS A 103 13.91 -4.31 3.20
N LEU A 104 14.91 -5.18 3.29
CA LEU A 104 15.70 -5.37 4.51
C LEU A 104 16.49 -4.10 4.88
N TYR A 105 17.12 -3.46 3.90
CA TYR A 105 17.85 -2.21 4.13
C TYR A 105 16.92 -1.10 4.65
N GLN A 106 15.73 -0.93 4.04
CA GLN A 106 14.73 0.01 4.52
C GLN A 106 14.23 -0.33 5.93
N ALA A 107 14.07 -1.62 6.25
CA ALA A 107 13.68 -2.07 7.58
C ALA A 107 14.71 -1.68 8.65
N VAL A 108 16.01 -1.76 8.36
CA VAL A 108 17.07 -1.29 9.28
C VAL A 108 16.92 0.20 9.58
N GLY A 109 16.68 1.03 8.56
CA GLY A 109 16.46 2.47 8.74
C GLY A 109 15.23 2.79 9.58
N LEU A 110 14.12 2.08 9.36
CA LEU A 110 12.89 2.23 10.15
C LEU A 110 13.10 1.81 11.62
N GLN A 111 13.81 0.70 11.83
CA GLN A 111 14.13 0.21 13.18
C GLN A 111 14.95 1.25 13.96
N ALA A 112 16.01 1.81 13.37
CA ALA A 112 16.85 2.81 14.02
C ALA A 112 16.05 4.06 14.44
N GLN A 113 15.09 4.51 13.62
CA GLN A 113 14.21 5.62 13.95
C GLN A 113 13.27 5.28 15.11
N ALA A 114 12.69 4.07 15.11
CA ALA A 114 11.82 3.62 16.19
C ALA A 114 12.59 3.47 17.52
N ASP A 115 13.81 2.95 17.47
CA ASP A 115 14.67 2.77 18.65
C ASP A 115 15.05 4.11 19.26
N LYS A 116 15.35 5.12 18.42
CA LYS A 116 15.62 6.48 18.88
C LYS A 116 14.45 7.05 19.68
N LEU A 117 13.22 6.90 19.18
CA LEU A 117 12.02 7.36 19.88
C LEU A 117 11.76 6.59 21.17
N ALA A 118 11.95 5.27 21.15
CA ALA A 118 11.80 4.43 22.34
C ALA A 118 12.81 4.81 23.43
N LEU A 119 14.07 5.07 23.05
CA LEU A 119 15.10 5.55 23.96
C LEU A 119 14.75 6.92 24.56
N GLN A 120 14.27 7.86 23.74
CA GLN A 120 13.82 9.17 24.21
C GLN A 120 12.69 9.06 25.23
N ALA A 121 11.67 8.23 24.94
CA ALA A 121 10.57 7.98 25.86
C ALA A 121 11.07 7.39 27.18
N ALA A 122 11.97 6.40 27.14
CA ALA A 122 12.54 5.80 28.33
C ALA A 122 13.34 6.80 29.19
N ILE A 123 14.11 7.68 28.55
CA ILE A 123 14.84 8.75 29.24
C ILE A 123 13.87 9.71 29.93
N GLN A 124 12.81 10.14 29.24
CA GLN A 124 11.82 11.07 29.80
C GLN A 124 11.05 10.45 30.97
N VAL A 125 10.70 9.15 30.89
CA VAL A 125 10.07 8.43 32.00
C VAL A 125 10.99 8.40 33.23
N ARG A 126 12.29 8.13 33.05
CA ARG A 126 13.25 8.18 34.17
C ARG A 126 13.35 9.56 34.80
N TRP A 127 13.38 10.62 33.98
CA TRP A 127 13.35 12.00 34.48
C TRP A 127 12.04 12.34 35.21
N ALA A 128 10.89 11.91 34.68
CA ALA A 128 9.60 12.11 35.33
C ALA A 128 9.50 11.40 36.68
N GLN A 129 10.05 10.18 36.79
CA GLN A 129 10.13 9.44 38.05
C GLN A 129 11.04 10.11 39.08
N ALA A 130 12.19 10.64 38.65
CA ALA A 130 13.15 11.30 39.53
C ALA A 130 12.72 12.73 39.93
N LEU A 131 11.84 13.37 39.15
CA LEU A 131 11.48 14.77 39.31
C LEU A 131 11.03 15.12 40.75
N PRO A 132 10.11 14.38 41.41
CA PRO A 132 9.65 14.76 42.74
C PRO A 132 10.78 14.79 43.78
N ALA A 133 11.69 13.80 43.73
CA ALA A 133 12.83 13.74 44.64
C ALA A 133 13.84 14.86 44.37
N LEU A 134 14.08 15.18 43.09
CA LEU A 134 14.95 16.29 42.69
C LEU A 134 14.36 17.64 43.13
N LEU A 135 13.06 17.87 42.94
CA LEU A 135 12.41 19.11 43.40
C LEU A 135 12.45 19.25 44.93
N ALA A 136 12.31 18.15 45.68
CA ALA A 136 12.43 18.16 47.14
C ALA A 136 13.86 18.49 47.62
N ALA A 137 14.89 18.13 46.85
CA ALA A 137 16.29 18.41 47.17
C ALA A 137 16.70 19.88 46.95
N TYR A 138 15.93 20.65 46.18
CA TYR A 138 16.19 22.05 45.85
C TYR A 138 15.02 22.96 46.29
N PRO A 139 14.85 23.18 47.61
CA PRO A 139 13.81 24.06 48.13
C PRO A 139 14.02 25.51 47.68
N ALA A 140 12.97 26.32 47.81
CA ALA A 140 13.04 27.75 47.49
C ALA A 140 14.13 28.46 48.35
N PRO A 141 14.87 29.43 47.77
CA PRO A 141 15.88 30.16 48.51
C PRO A 141 15.25 30.95 49.66
N THR A 142 15.93 30.96 50.81
CA THR A 142 15.50 31.73 51.99
C THR A 142 15.76 33.22 51.79
N GLU A 143 15.12 34.09 52.58
CA GLU A 143 15.38 35.54 52.55
C GLU A 143 16.86 35.87 52.81
N ALA A 144 17.52 35.12 53.71
CA ALA A 144 18.95 35.26 53.95
C ALA A 144 19.80 34.90 52.73
N ALA A 145 19.42 33.86 51.98
CA ALA A 145 20.10 33.48 50.74
C ALA A 145 19.90 34.54 49.64
N LEU A 146 18.69 35.09 49.52
CA LEU A 146 18.39 36.17 48.57
C LEU A 146 19.11 37.48 48.92
N ALA A 147 19.30 37.77 50.22
CA ALA A 147 20.07 38.92 50.67
C ALA A 147 21.58 38.76 50.42
N ALA A 148 22.09 37.52 50.45
CA ALA A 148 23.50 37.22 50.19
C ALA A 148 23.83 37.13 48.69
N ASP A 149 22.87 36.66 47.87
CA ASP A 149 22.99 36.55 46.42
C ASP A 149 21.67 36.98 45.74
N PRO A 150 21.63 38.15 45.09
CA PRO A 150 20.42 38.64 44.42
C PRO A 150 19.99 37.75 43.24
N ASP A 151 20.89 36.93 42.66
CA ASP A 151 20.56 36.05 41.53
C ASP A 151 19.99 34.68 41.96
N ALA A 152 20.04 34.34 43.25
CA ALA A 152 19.63 33.04 43.77
C ALA A 152 18.18 32.66 43.41
N GLY A 153 17.27 33.64 43.40
CA GLY A 153 15.87 33.43 42.98
C GLY A 153 15.73 33.15 41.48
N GLY A 154 16.51 33.83 40.64
CA GLY A 154 16.56 33.60 39.20
C GLY A 154 17.13 32.24 38.86
N HIS A 155 18.23 31.86 39.53
CA HIS A 155 18.83 30.54 39.38
C HIS A 155 17.87 29.40 39.77
N HIS A 156 17.19 29.54 40.92
CA HIS A 156 16.19 28.56 41.36
C HIS A 156 15.07 28.41 40.32
N THR A 157 14.48 29.52 39.87
CA THR A 157 13.43 29.52 38.84
C THR A 157 13.89 28.83 37.56
N TRP A 158 15.10 29.13 37.11
CA TRP A 158 15.70 28.49 35.94
C TRP A 158 15.87 26.97 36.13
N LEU A 159 16.40 26.54 37.27
CA LEU A 159 16.64 25.12 37.59
C LEU A 159 15.34 24.33 37.60
N ILE A 160 14.31 24.83 38.29
CA ILE A 160 12.99 24.19 38.34
C ILE A 160 12.42 24.09 36.93
N GLY A 161 12.45 25.18 36.15
CA GLY A 161 11.99 25.17 34.75
C GLY A 161 12.78 24.19 33.86
N TRP A 162 14.09 24.06 34.07
CA TRP A 162 14.93 23.09 33.38
C TRP A 162 14.57 21.65 33.72
N LEU A 163 14.42 21.32 35.01
CA LEU A 163 14.03 19.99 35.50
C LEU A 163 12.65 19.59 34.96
N THR A 164 11.66 20.49 35.09
CA THR A 164 10.31 20.23 34.60
C THR A 164 10.27 20.02 33.09
N ARG A 165 11.09 20.75 32.30
CA ARG A 165 11.19 20.54 30.85
C ARG A 165 11.75 19.16 30.48
N HIS A 166 12.77 18.69 31.18
CA HIS A 166 13.39 17.38 30.92
C HIS A 166 12.50 16.20 31.33
N ALA A 167 11.67 16.40 32.34
CA ALA A 167 10.67 15.44 32.79
C ALA A 167 9.38 15.40 31.95
N ARG A 168 9.26 16.25 30.91
CA ARG A 168 8.10 16.20 30.01
C ARG A 168 8.10 14.89 29.24
N LEU A 169 6.98 14.18 29.33
CA LEU A 169 6.74 12.97 28.56
C LEU A 169 6.69 13.26 27.06
N LEU A 170 6.90 12.20 26.28
CA LEU A 170 6.94 12.27 24.84
C LEU A 170 5.57 12.75 24.31
N PRO A 171 5.54 13.71 23.37
CA PRO A 171 4.28 14.18 22.79
C PRO A 171 3.50 13.04 22.12
N THR A 172 2.16 13.14 22.13
CA THR A 172 1.28 12.14 21.50
C THR A 172 1.62 11.90 20.02
N ALA A 173 1.97 12.96 19.28
CA ALA A 173 2.38 12.86 17.88
C ALA A 173 3.61 11.95 17.68
N ASP A 174 4.58 11.99 18.59
CA ASP A 174 5.78 11.16 18.53
C ASP A 174 5.48 9.71 18.92
N ILE A 175 4.56 9.48 19.87
CA ILE A 175 4.05 8.14 20.21
C ILE A 175 3.34 7.53 18.99
N THR A 176 2.45 8.27 18.35
CA THR A 176 1.78 7.84 17.12
C THR A 176 2.79 7.54 16.01
N ARG A 177 3.80 8.39 15.84
CA ARG A 177 4.89 8.16 14.88
C ARG A 177 5.64 6.86 15.18
N TRP A 178 5.94 6.56 16.45
CA TRP A 178 6.57 5.31 16.83
C TRP A 178 5.72 4.09 16.43
N HIS A 179 4.42 4.09 16.71
CA HIS A 179 3.53 2.99 16.31
C HIS A 179 3.46 2.82 14.78
N LEU A 180 3.42 3.93 14.04
CA LEU A 180 3.45 3.89 12.58
C LEU A 180 4.77 3.31 12.05
N LEU A 181 5.90 3.64 12.67
CA LEU A 181 7.20 3.05 12.32
C LEU A 181 7.22 1.54 12.57
N GLN A 182 6.66 1.08 13.69
CA GLN A 182 6.54 -0.36 13.99
C GLN A 182 5.69 -1.10 12.96
N ALA A 183 4.54 -0.54 12.57
CA ALA A 183 3.68 -1.12 11.55
C ALA A 183 4.39 -1.20 10.18
N ARG A 184 5.09 -0.14 9.77
CA ARG A 184 5.85 -0.11 8.52
C ARG A 184 7.02 -1.09 8.53
N LEU A 185 7.71 -1.20 9.67
CA LEU A 185 8.79 -2.17 9.86
C LEU A 185 8.28 -3.61 9.71
N ALA A 186 7.15 -3.93 10.35
CA ALA A 186 6.52 -5.25 10.24
C ALA A 186 6.14 -5.56 8.78
N ALA A 187 5.54 -4.61 8.07
CA ALA A 187 5.19 -4.75 6.66
C ALA A 187 6.42 -5.03 5.78
N ARG A 188 7.52 -4.28 5.96
CA ARG A 188 8.76 -4.49 5.19
C ARG A 188 9.43 -5.84 5.46
N ARG A 189 9.38 -6.31 6.71
CA ARG A 189 9.88 -7.65 7.07
C ARG A 189 9.02 -8.76 6.46
N ALA A 190 7.70 -8.59 6.48
CA ALA A 190 6.78 -9.55 5.85
C ALA A 190 7.02 -9.61 4.33
N GLU A 191 7.14 -8.47 3.66
CA GLU A 191 7.45 -8.40 2.22
C GLU A 191 8.77 -9.11 1.89
N ALA A 192 9.84 -8.81 2.66
CA ALA A 192 11.14 -9.48 2.47
C ALA A 192 11.06 -11.00 2.69
N ALA A 193 10.24 -11.46 3.65
CA ALA A 193 10.02 -12.89 3.90
C ALA A 193 9.24 -13.56 2.75
N SER A 194 8.21 -12.91 2.21
CA SER A 194 7.48 -13.38 1.04
C SER A 194 8.39 -13.50 -0.19
N LEU A 195 9.26 -12.53 -0.42
CA LEU A 195 10.25 -12.58 -1.50
C LEU A 195 11.27 -13.71 -1.29
N ALA A 196 11.72 -13.93 -0.05
CA ALA A 196 12.61 -15.04 0.28
C ALA A 196 11.95 -16.41 0.03
N ALA A 197 10.66 -16.55 0.36
CA ALA A 197 9.90 -17.77 0.10
C ALA A 197 9.74 -18.02 -1.41
N ALA A 198 9.47 -16.97 -2.20
CA ALA A 198 9.41 -17.06 -3.66
C ALA A 198 10.75 -17.52 -4.27
N LEU A 199 11.88 -16.98 -3.79
CA LEU A 199 13.22 -17.40 -4.22
C LEU A 199 13.52 -18.86 -3.86
N ALA A 200 13.08 -19.33 -2.69
CA ALA A 200 13.28 -20.71 -2.27
C ALA A 200 12.44 -21.69 -3.11
N ALA A 201 11.23 -21.29 -3.50
CA ALA A 201 10.36 -22.09 -4.36
C ALA A 201 10.89 -22.22 -5.81
N ASP A 202 11.63 -21.22 -6.28
CA ASP A 202 12.24 -21.20 -7.62
C ASP A 202 13.56 -21.98 -7.71
N THR A 203 14.12 -22.42 -6.57
CA THR A 203 15.33 -23.26 -6.56
C THR A 203 14.90 -24.72 -6.67
N PRO A 204 14.97 -25.38 -7.84
CA PRO A 204 14.66 -26.80 -7.94
C PRO A 204 15.62 -27.58 -7.02
N HIS A 205 15.05 -28.48 -6.24
CA HIS A 205 15.77 -29.37 -5.34
C HIS A 205 16.54 -30.41 -6.18
N ASP A 206 17.69 -30.03 -6.73
CA ASP A 206 18.64 -30.97 -7.32
C ASP A 206 19.24 -31.81 -6.17
N LEU A 207 18.65 -32.97 -5.94
CA LEU A 207 19.22 -34.00 -5.09
C LEU A 207 20.33 -34.74 -5.87
N PRO A 208 21.54 -34.88 -5.31
CA PRO A 208 22.58 -35.70 -5.91
C PRO A 208 22.20 -37.19 -5.80
N HIS A 209 22.32 -37.91 -6.92
CA HIS A 209 22.34 -39.38 -6.97
C HIS A 209 23.68 -39.94 -6.49
#